data_AF-A0A432V866-F1
#
_entry.id   AF-A0A432V866-F1
#
_cell.length_a   1.000
_cell.length_b   1.000
_cell.length_c   1.000
_cell.angle_alpha   90.00
_cell.angle_beta   90.00
_cell.angle_gamma   90.00
#
_symmetry.space_group_name_H-M   'P 1'
#
loop_
_entity.id
_entity.type
_entity.pdbx_description
1 polymer ?
#
loop_
_entity_poly.entity_id
_entity_poly.type
_entity_poly.pdbx_seq_one_letter_code
_entity_poly.pdbx_strand_id
1 'polypeptide(L)'
;MHFATLVSSLAKLWLKGAESLWITTRERALAFLVALTLAIGVLAAFETTGAFEALKLSKPLRPFPEWQAPEWVYIPWKIARSFQEEADIVLLLGGSTSRELTPSDDYVSSELSNRCGRAIRFINGGSSDQTLAEAWAITEAMPKGRLASVVVGVNYLRFEESMEDVARRANSSRMPFGIPAEVRHLLSENGINVGYSFPPLRWTGWLVNNLTKLTWGHTSAESIDSGIYTDPFEGYSNRYHYPPKPIEAKVRIVDQMISERLSLLESNHSDGGYMWSSFANLMTNGGSNVLFLVLPESSSLIPFRKRSEKYLQKTLGELESSRGRVLDWRIRPELNEQDFFDQQHLLRSGREKLSGELLKLFSETIPNCGR
;
A
#
# COMPACT_ATOMS: atom_id res chain seq x y z
N MET A 1 4.67 26.64 27.43
CA MET A 1 4.17 25.75 28.52
C MET A 1 2.63 25.62 28.54
N HIS A 2 1.86 26.64 28.11
CA HIS A 2 0.40 26.62 28.14
C HIS A 2 -0.29 25.70 27.10
N PHE A 3 0.29 25.51 25.90
CA PHE A 3 -0.34 24.70 24.84
C PHE A 3 -0.33 23.18 25.11
N ALA A 4 0.78 22.62 25.62
CA ALA A 4 0.83 21.22 26.03
C ALA A 4 -0.18 20.90 27.15
N THR A 5 -0.44 21.89 28.01
CA THR A 5 -1.47 21.81 29.06
C THR A 5 -2.87 21.85 28.45
N LEU A 6 -3.10 22.67 27.42
CA LEU A 6 -4.37 22.75 26.68
C LEU A 6 -4.67 21.46 25.91
N VAL A 7 -3.70 20.93 25.16
CA VAL A 7 -3.83 19.66 24.42
C VAL A 7 -4.03 18.48 25.37
N SER A 8 -3.27 18.44 26.48
CA SER A 8 -3.49 17.43 27.53
C SER A 8 -4.88 17.54 28.16
N SER A 9 -5.38 18.77 28.37
CA SER A 9 -6.71 19.02 28.92
C SER A 9 -7.82 18.65 27.93
N LEU A 10 -7.66 18.95 26.65
CA LEU A 10 -8.59 18.57 25.58
C LEU A 10 -8.60 17.06 25.38
N ALA A 11 -7.46 16.38 25.38
CA ALA A 11 -7.36 14.93 25.31
C ALA A 11 -8.00 14.24 26.52
N LYS A 12 -7.80 14.78 27.73
CA LYS A 12 -8.48 14.31 28.95
C LYS A 12 -9.99 14.56 28.91
N LEU A 13 -10.44 15.67 28.34
CA LEU A 13 -11.86 15.96 28.12
C LEU A 13 -12.47 15.00 27.08
N TRP A 14 -11.72 14.67 26.03
CA TRP A 14 -12.14 13.76 24.97
C TRP A 14 -12.25 12.32 25.47
N LEU A 15 -11.27 11.85 26.27
CA LEU A 15 -11.29 10.55 26.93
C LEU A 15 -12.44 10.44 27.96
N LYS A 16 -12.66 11.48 28.77
CA LYS A 16 -13.82 11.53 29.70
C LYS A 16 -15.17 11.64 28.98
N GLY A 17 -15.21 12.32 27.84
CA GLY A 17 -16.39 12.44 26.98
C GLY A 17 -16.77 11.11 26.34
N ALA A 18 -15.78 10.38 25.82
CA ALA A 18 -15.96 9.05 25.24
C ALA A 18 -16.38 7.99 26.27
N GLU A 19 -15.86 8.05 27.50
CA GLU A 19 -16.34 7.20 28.61
C GLU A 19 -17.79 7.52 29.02
N SER A 20 -18.30 8.72 28.70
CA SER A 20 -19.66 9.17 29.00
C SER A 20 -20.66 9.00 27.84
N LEU A 21 -20.36 8.17 26.84
CA LEU A 21 -21.25 7.89 25.68
C LEU A 21 -22.60 7.25 26.05
N TRP A 22 -22.89 7.05 27.33
CA TRP A 22 -24.26 7.10 27.87
C TRP A 22 -24.64 8.55 28.19
N ILE A 23 -24.91 9.34 27.16
CA ILE A 23 -25.25 10.77 27.33
C ILE A 23 -26.71 10.86 27.82
N THR A 24 -26.88 10.93 29.14
CA THR A 24 -28.19 10.85 29.80
C THR A 24 -29.00 12.17 29.77
N THR A 25 -28.42 13.29 29.35
CA THR A 25 -29.15 14.58 29.29
C THR A 25 -28.81 15.40 28.04
N ARG A 26 -29.83 16.11 27.51
CA ARG A 26 -29.73 17.00 26.33
C ARG A 26 -28.64 18.06 26.48
N GLU A 27 -28.42 18.56 27.69
CA GLU A 27 -27.44 19.60 28.00
C GLU A 27 -26.00 19.13 27.76
N ARG A 28 -25.68 17.87 28.10
CA ARG A 28 -24.36 17.29 27.88
C ARG A 28 -24.09 16.99 26.41
N ALA A 29 -25.11 16.54 25.67
CA ALA A 29 -25.03 16.39 24.22
C ALA A 29 -24.75 17.72 23.52
N LEU A 30 -25.46 18.77 23.94
CA LEU A 30 -25.28 20.12 23.39
C LEU A 30 -23.89 20.68 23.73
N ALA A 31 -23.42 20.50 24.97
CA ALA A 31 -22.07 20.93 25.36
C ALA A 31 -20.97 20.20 24.57
N PHE A 32 -21.13 18.91 24.30
CA PHE A 32 -20.21 18.14 23.46
C PHE A 32 -20.22 18.63 22.01
N LEU A 33 -21.41 18.85 21.42
CA LEU A 33 -21.54 19.38 20.06
C LEU A 33 -20.90 20.77 19.94
N VAL A 34 -21.16 21.67 20.90
CA VAL A 34 -20.54 23.00 20.93
C VAL A 34 -19.02 22.90 21.04
N ALA A 35 -18.50 22.04 21.92
CA ALA A 35 -17.06 21.83 22.04
C ALA A 35 -16.43 21.25 20.77
N LEU A 36 -17.11 20.33 20.09
CA LEU A 36 -16.67 19.75 18.83
C LEU A 36 -16.70 20.79 17.69
N THR A 37 -17.79 21.56 17.57
CA THR A 37 -17.90 22.64 16.58
C THR A 37 -16.85 23.73 16.84
N LEU A 38 -16.58 24.06 18.10
CA LEU A 38 -15.49 24.99 18.45
C LEU A 38 -14.13 24.38 18.12
N ALA A 39 -13.88 23.10 18.37
CA ALA A 39 -12.63 22.44 18.01
C ALA A 39 -12.42 22.41 16.48
N ILE A 40 -13.47 22.11 15.71
CA ILE A 40 -13.47 22.14 14.25
C ILE A 40 -13.30 23.58 13.75
N GLY A 41 -13.98 24.54 14.35
CA GLY A 41 -13.88 25.96 13.99
C GLY A 41 -12.50 26.55 14.33
N VAL A 42 -11.89 26.14 15.44
CA VAL A 42 -10.50 26.48 15.79
C VAL A 42 -9.55 25.82 14.80
N LEU A 43 -9.72 24.55 14.45
CA LEU A 43 -8.91 23.89 13.41
C LEU A 43 -9.01 24.63 12.06
N ALA A 44 -10.22 24.99 11.63
CA ALA A 44 -10.46 25.74 10.40
C ALA A 44 -9.91 27.18 10.47
N ALA A 45 -10.06 27.87 11.61
CA ALA A 45 -9.51 29.23 11.79
C ALA A 45 -7.98 29.23 11.87
N PHE A 46 -7.36 28.19 12.44
CA PHE A 46 -5.92 27.98 12.41
C PHE A 46 -5.40 27.71 11.00
N GLU A 47 -6.21 27.05 10.15
CA GLU A 47 -5.95 26.83 8.73
C GLU A 47 -6.03 28.14 7.91
N THR A 48 -6.99 29.02 8.21
CA THR A 48 -7.18 30.28 7.46
C THR A 48 -6.29 31.44 7.90
N THR A 49 -5.74 31.43 9.12
CA THR A 49 -4.97 32.56 9.67
C THR A 49 -3.46 32.39 9.63
N GLY A 50 -2.94 31.24 9.22
CA GLY A 50 -1.49 30.98 9.17
C GLY A 50 -0.81 30.90 10.56
N ALA A 51 -1.58 30.83 11.65
CA ALA A 51 -1.09 30.82 13.03
C ALA A 51 -0.17 29.62 13.38
N PHE A 52 -0.04 28.64 12.48
CA PHE A 52 0.96 27.57 12.57
C PHE A 52 2.40 28.06 12.49
N GLU A 53 2.68 29.17 11.80
CA GLU A 53 4.04 29.74 11.77
C GLU A 53 4.50 30.24 13.15
N ALA A 54 3.57 30.66 14.01
CA ALA A 54 3.87 31.12 15.38
C ALA A 54 4.14 29.97 16.36
N LEU A 55 3.75 28.73 16.01
CA LEU A 55 3.93 27.51 16.80
C LEU A 55 5.20 26.75 16.43
N LYS A 56 6.33 27.47 16.26
CA LYS A 56 7.67 26.85 16.18
C LYS A 56 7.92 26.01 17.43
N LEU A 57 7.65 24.71 17.33
CA LEU A 57 7.98 23.71 18.34
C LEU A 57 9.49 23.79 18.58
N SER A 58 9.89 24.26 19.76
CA SER A 58 11.28 24.58 20.12
C SER A 58 12.21 23.37 20.24
N LYS A 59 11.73 22.18 19.89
CA LYS A 59 12.55 21.00 19.64
C LYS A 59 11.99 20.31 18.40
N PRO A 60 12.78 20.13 17.32
CA PRO A 60 12.36 19.26 16.24
C PRO A 60 12.07 17.88 16.86
N LEU A 61 10.85 17.38 16.66
CA LEU A 61 10.61 15.95 16.84
C LEU A 61 11.67 15.26 15.98
N ARG A 62 12.51 14.41 16.58
CA ARG A 62 13.50 13.67 15.80
C ARG A 62 12.73 12.99 14.67
N PRO A 63 13.13 13.17 13.39
CA PRO A 63 12.52 12.40 12.33
C PRO A 63 12.58 10.94 12.76
N PHE A 64 11.48 10.21 12.64
CA PHE A 64 11.62 8.76 12.59
C PHE A 64 12.71 8.49 11.56
N PRO A 65 13.77 7.72 11.88
CA PRO A 65 14.72 7.31 10.86
C PRO A 65 13.89 6.82 9.69
N GLU A 66 14.12 7.39 8.51
CA GLU A 66 13.32 7.17 7.30
C GLU A 66 12.90 5.69 7.18
N TRP A 67 13.88 4.80 7.37
CA TRP A 67 13.89 3.33 7.47
C TRP A 67 12.90 2.67 8.45
N GLN A 68 12.24 3.44 9.31
CA GLN A 68 11.31 2.97 10.34
C GLN A 68 9.91 3.56 10.20
N ALA A 69 9.67 4.50 9.28
CA ALA A 69 8.32 4.97 9.03
C ALA A 69 7.49 3.76 8.53
N PRO A 70 6.41 3.40 9.23
CA PRO A 70 5.61 2.27 8.80
C PRO A 70 5.04 2.52 7.40
N GLU A 71 4.89 1.47 6.60
CA GLU A 71 4.39 1.54 5.21
C GLU A 71 3.03 2.27 5.12
N TRP A 72 2.21 2.16 6.17
CA TRP A 72 0.92 2.83 6.29
C TRP A 72 1.01 4.36 6.48
N VAL A 73 2.20 4.93 6.73
CA VAL A 73 2.47 6.38 6.68
C VAL A 73 3.00 6.78 5.31
N TYR A 74 3.94 5.99 4.79
CA TYR A 74 4.68 6.31 3.58
C TYR A 74 3.82 6.26 2.31
N ILE A 75 2.96 5.24 2.17
CA ILE A 75 2.08 5.11 1.01
C ILE A 75 1.12 6.31 0.90
N PRO A 76 0.34 6.68 1.95
CA PRO A 76 -0.48 7.90 1.90
C PRO A 76 0.28 9.17 1.54
N TRP A 77 1.51 9.33 2.04
CA TRP A 77 2.35 10.49 1.70
C TRP A 77 2.70 10.54 0.21
N LYS A 78 3.12 9.42 -0.41
CA LYS A 78 3.37 9.34 -1.86
C LYS A 78 2.13 9.69 -2.68
N ILE A 79 0.98 9.14 -2.30
CA ILE A 79 -0.29 9.44 -2.95
C ILE A 79 -0.58 10.93 -2.85
N ALA A 80 -0.47 11.51 -1.66
CA ALA A 80 -0.74 12.94 -1.46
C ALA A 80 0.21 13.84 -2.27
N ARG A 81 1.47 13.45 -2.44
CA ARG A 81 2.43 14.15 -3.29
C ARG A 81 2.06 14.05 -4.78
N SER A 82 1.57 12.89 -5.23
CA SER A 82 1.13 12.71 -6.62
C SER A 82 0.02 13.67 -7.03
N PHE A 83 -0.80 14.19 -6.11
CA PHE A 83 -1.79 15.23 -6.39
C PHE A 83 -1.20 16.56 -6.85
N GLN A 84 0.08 16.83 -6.57
CA GLN A 84 0.78 18.06 -6.91
C GLN A 84 1.57 17.97 -8.22
N GLU A 85 1.71 16.76 -8.77
CA GLU A 85 2.51 16.48 -9.95
C GLU A 85 1.60 16.24 -11.16
N GLU A 86 1.85 16.90 -12.28
CA GLU A 86 1.15 16.66 -13.56
C GLU A 86 1.83 15.51 -14.31
N ALA A 87 1.70 14.30 -13.77
CA ALA A 87 2.27 13.07 -14.33
C ALA A 87 1.24 11.94 -14.35
N ASP A 88 1.35 11.05 -15.34
CA ASP A 88 0.64 9.77 -15.33
C ASP A 88 1.25 8.85 -14.29
N ILE A 89 0.42 8.05 -13.65
CA ILE A 89 0.80 7.22 -12.51
C ILE A 89 0.80 5.75 -12.92
N VAL A 90 1.91 5.08 -12.62
CA VAL A 90 2.03 3.63 -12.59
C VAL A 90 2.12 3.18 -11.14
N LEU A 91 1.13 2.41 -10.71
CA LEU A 91 1.04 1.93 -9.33
C LEU A 91 1.40 0.44 -9.26
N LEU A 92 2.42 0.09 -8.47
CA LEU A 92 2.69 -1.30 -8.10
C LEU A 92 2.05 -1.61 -6.74
N LEU A 93 1.13 -2.57 -6.72
CA LEU A 93 0.51 -3.13 -5.53
C LEU A 93 1.08 -4.52 -5.27
N GLY A 94 1.05 -4.95 -4.02
CA GLY A 94 1.51 -6.27 -3.66
C GLY A 94 2.08 -6.37 -2.25
N GLY A 95 2.38 -7.61 -1.86
CA GLY A 95 2.93 -7.91 -0.54
C GLY A 95 4.39 -7.47 -0.42
N SER A 96 5.08 -7.93 0.63
CA SER A 96 6.52 -7.74 0.77
C SER A 96 7.27 -8.14 -0.50
N THR A 97 6.91 -9.26 -1.14
CA THR A 97 7.55 -9.71 -2.39
C THR A 97 7.49 -8.66 -3.51
N SER A 98 6.36 -7.96 -3.68
CA SER A 98 6.21 -6.93 -4.71
C SER A 98 6.89 -5.63 -4.31
N ARG A 99 6.84 -5.29 -3.03
CA ARG A 99 7.60 -4.16 -2.47
C ARG A 99 9.10 -4.30 -2.79
N GLU A 100 9.62 -5.53 -2.75
CA GLU A 100 11.02 -5.85 -3.00
C GLU A 100 11.38 -6.08 -4.48
N LEU A 101 10.40 -6.02 -5.39
CA LEU A 101 10.58 -6.41 -6.79
C LEU A 101 11.38 -5.38 -7.58
N THR A 102 11.15 -4.10 -7.32
CA THR A 102 11.65 -3.01 -8.15
C THR A 102 12.85 -2.30 -7.53
N PRO A 103 13.63 -1.58 -8.34
CA PRO A 103 14.47 -0.49 -7.85
C PRO A 103 13.63 0.60 -7.17
N SER A 104 14.30 1.66 -6.71
CA SER A 104 13.67 2.84 -6.12
C SER A 104 12.67 3.50 -7.08
N ASP A 105 11.62 4.09 -6.51
CA ASP A 105 10.55 4.70 -7.29
C ASP A 105 11.05 5.79 -8.25
N ASP A 106 12.04 6.57 -7.83
CA ASP A 106 12.58 7.67 -8.64
C ASP A 106 13.40 7.16 -9.82
N TYR A 107 14.17 6.09 -9.62
CA TYR A 107 14.84 5.41 -10.73
C TYR A 107 13.82 4.90 -11.75
N VAL A 108 12.78 4.19 -11.29
CA VAL A 108 11.73 3.65 -12.17
C VAL A 108 10.95 4.78 -12.86
N SER A 109 10.61 5.85 -12.13
CA SER A 109 9.90 7.02 -12.68
C SER A 109 10.72 7.71 -13.78
N SER A 110 12.01 7.92 -13.55
CA SER A 110 12.94 8.52 -14.51
C SER A 110 13.05 7.66 -15.78
N GLU A 111 13.30 6.36 -15.62
CA GLU A 111 13.42 5.42 -16.72
C GLU A 111 12.13 5.30 -17.56
N LEU A 112 10.96 5.26 -16.90
CA LEU A 112 9.68 5.25 -17.60
C LEU A 112 9.40 6.57 -18.30
N SER A 113 9.71 7.71 -17.67
CA SER A 113 9.53 9.03 -18.27
C SER A 113 10.37 9.18 -19.54
N ASN A 114 11.63 8.74 -19.48
CA ASN A 114 12.54 8.73 -20.63
C ASN A 114 12.01 7.84 -21.76
N ARG A 115 11.50 6.65 -21.44
CA ARG A 115 10.93 5.71 -22.43
C ARG A 115 9.65 6.23 -23.06
N CYS A 116 8.79 6.90 -22.30
CA CYS A 116 7.48 7.36 -22.77
C CYS A 116 7.50 8.78 -23.34
N GLY A 117 8.62 9.52 -23.22
CA GLY A 117 8.74 10.90 -23.71
C GLY A 117 7.85 11.92 -22.97
N ARG A 118 7.38 11.57 -21.76
CA ARG A 118 6.48 12.40 -20.94
C ARG A 118 6.61 12.03 -19.47
N ALA A 119 6.13 12.90 -18.58
CA ALA A 119 6.23 12.65 -17.14
C ALA A 119 5.42 11.43 -16.72
N ILE A 120 6.11 10.42 -16.18
CA ILE A 120 5.54 9.22 -15.56
C ILE A 120 6.02 9.16 -14.10
N ARG A 121 5.07 9.06 -13.17
CA ARG A 121 5.33 8.79 -11.76
C ARG A 121 5.07 7.32 -11.46
N PHE A 122 6.11 6.59 -11.11
CA PHE A 122 5.98 5.27 -10.54
C PHE A 122 5.80 5.37 -9.02
N ILE A 123 4.85 4.60 -8.48
CA ILE A 123 4.60 4.48 -7.04
C ILE A 123 4.64 3.00 -6.67
N ASN A 124 5.64 2.59 -5.89
CA ASN A 124 5.63 1.31 -5.21
C ASN A 124 4.73 1.42 -3.96
N GLY A 125 3.49 0.98 -4.13
CA GLY A 125 2.49 0.87 -3.08
C GLY A 125 2.53 -0.47 -2.36
N GLY A 126 3.52 -1.33 -2.59
CA GLY A 126 3.63 -2.63 -1.92
C GLY A 126 3.93 -2.50 -0.42
N SER A 127 3.40 -3.41 0.39
CA SER A 127 3.62 -3.43 1.85
C SER A 127 3.74 -4.86 2.37
N SER A 128 4.25 -5.05 3.60
CA SER A 128 4.69 -6.38 4.09
C SER A 128 3.62 -7.46 3.98
N ASP A 129 2.40 -7.14 4.42
CA ASP A 129 1.25 -8.04 4.45
C ASP A 129 0.04 -7.37 3.80
N GLN A 130 0.27 -6.63 2.70
CA GLN A 130 -0.80 -5.89 2.06
C GLN A 130 -1.94 -6.85 1.67
N THR A 131 -3.15 -6.52 2.12
CA THR A 131 -4.39 -7.26 1.83
C THR A 131 -5.04 -6.76 0.55
N LEU A 132 -6.06 -7.47 0.05
CA LEU A 132 -6.88 -6.99 -1.07
C LEU A 132 -7.58 -5.67 -0.73
N ALA A 133 -8.14 -5.54 0.48
CA ALA A 133 -8.81 -4.31 0.92
C ALA A 133 -7.86 -3.10 0.90
N GLU A 134 -6.63 -3.28 1.37
CA GLU A 134 -5.62 -2.21 1.37
C GLU A 134 -5.19 -1.84 -0.06
N ALA A 135 -4.95 -2.83 -0.92
CA ALA A 135 -4.61 -2.59 -2.34
C ALA A 135 -5.71 -1.78 -3.05
N TRP A 136 -6.97 -2.15 -2.81
CA TRP A 136 -8.14 -1.45 -3.36
C TRP A 136 -8.23 -0.01 -2.84
N ALA A 137 -8.06 0.17 -1.53
CA ALA A 137 -8.11 1.47 -0.87
C ALA A 137 -7.00 2.43 -1.32
N ILE A 138 -5.79 1.91 -1.56
CA ILE A 138 -4.68 2.67 -2.16
C ILE A 138 -5.05 3.16 -3.55
N THR A 139 -5.66 2.28 -4.36
CA THR A 139 -5.98 2.61 -5.75
C THR A 139 -7.09 3.67 -5.85
N GLU A 140 -8.12 3.58 -5.02
CA GLU A 140 -9.19 4.59 -4.97
C GLU A 140 -8.73 5.96 -4.45
N ALA A 141 -7.65 5.99 -3.67
CA ALA A 141 -7.06 7.23 -3.18
C ALA A 141 -6.24 7.97 -4.26
N MET A 142 -5.97 7.35 -5.43
CA MET A 142 -5.16 7.95 -6.48
C MET A 142 -5.88 9.11 -7.20
N PRO A 143 -5.13 10.08 -7.76
CA PRO A 143 -5.69 11.12 -8.61
C PRO A 143 -6.45 10.53 -9.82
N LYS A 144 -7.76 10.84 -9.90
CA LYS A 144 -8.62 10.37 -10.99
C LYS A 144 -8.12 10.88 -12.35
N GLY A 145 -8.18 10.02 -13.36
CA GLY A 145 -7.75 10.34 -14.73
C GLY A 145 -6.24 10.34 -14.95
N ARG A 146 -5.42 10.19 -13.90
CA ARG A 146 -3.95 10.10 -14.01
C ARG A 146 -3.40 8.71 -13.72
N LEU A 147 -4.20 7.81 -13.14
CA LEU A 147 -3.80 6.42 -12.93
C LEU A 147 -3.82 5.65 -14.26
N ALA A 148 -2.68 5.63 -14.95
CA ALA A 148 -2.54 5.01 -16.26
C ALA A 148 -2.48 3.48 -16.18
N SER A 149 -1.78 2.95 -15.17
CA SER A 149 -1.58 1.51 -14.99
C SER A 149 -1.54 1.11 -13.52
N VAL A 150 -2.12 -0.05 -13.24
CA VAL A 150 -2.04 -0.75 -11.96
C VAL A 150 -1.43 -2.12 -12.20
N VAL A 151 -0.25 -2.33 -11.63
CA VAL A 151 0.42 -3.63 -11.60
C VAL A 151 0.19 -4.25 -10.23
N VAL A 152 -0.40 -5.43 -10.19
CA VAL A 152 -0.60 -6.21 -8.97
C VAL A 152 0.37 -7.37 -8.96
N GLY A 153 1.37 -7.31 -8.09
CA GLY A 153 2.23 -8.45 -7.83
C GLY A 153 1.48 -9.54 -7.06
N VAL A 154 1.34 -10.71 -7.68
CA VAL A 154 0.61 -11.84 -7.11
C VAL A 154 1.53 -13.02 -6.81
N ASN A 155 1.22 -13.72 -5.74
CA ASN A 155 1.77 -15.03 -5.38
C ASN A 155 0.64 -15.86 -4.76
N TYR A 156 0.90 -17.08 -4.33
CA TYR A 156 -0.13 -17.96 -3.76
C TYR A 156 -0.88 -17.33 -2.56
N LEU A 157 -0.20 -16.55 -1.73
CA LEU A 157 -0.78 -15.96 -0.52
C LEU A 157 -1.85 -14.91 -0.84
N ARG A 158 -1.83 -14.33 -2.04
CA ARG A 158 -2.83 -13.33 -2.47
C ARG A 158 -4.22 -13.91 -2.70
N PHE A 159 -4.33 -15.23 -2.77
CA PHE A 159 -5.57 -15.95 -3.02
C PHE A 159 -6.00 -16.79 -1.82
N GLU A 160 -5.37 -16.58 -0.65
CA GLU A 160 -5.72 -17.29 0.58
C GLU A 160 -6.76 -16.55 1.44
N GLU A 161 -7.09 -15.29 1.11
CA GLU A 161 -8.08 -14.50 1.86
C GLU A 161 -9.51 -14.88 1.43
N SER A 162 -10.36 -15.28 2.39
CA SER A 162 -11.81 -15.35 2.15
C SER A 162 -12.44 -13.95 2.14
N MET A 163 -13.69 -13.84 1.72
CA MET A 163 -14.42 -12.57 1.80
C MET A 163 -14.57 -12.08 3.26
N GLU A 164 -14.73 -12.97 4.23
CA GLU A 164 -14.77 -12.63 5.66
C GLU A 164 -13.42 -12.12 6.16
N ASP A 165 -12.31 -12.68 5.68
CA ASP A 165 -10.97 -12.18 5.98
C ASP A 165 -10.81 -10.74 5.46
N VAL A 166 -11.23 -10.49 4.21
CA VAL A 166 -11.21 -9.15 3.62
C VAL A 166 -12.10 -8.19 4.41
N ALA A 167 -13.31 -8.59 4.80
CA ALA A 167 -14.20 -7.78 5.63
C ALA A 167 -13.61 -7.46 7.02
N ARG A 168 -12.96 -8.44 7.66
CA ARG A 168 -12.27 -8.27 8.95
C ARG A 168 -11.09 -7.30 8.81
N ARG A 169 -10.30 -7.43 7.75
CA ARG A 169 -9.13 -6.58 7.46
C ARG A 169 -9.55 -5.16 7.09
N ALA A 170 -10.61 -5.00 6.31
CA ALA A 170 -11.20 -3.72 5.98
C ALA A 170 -11.68 -2.95 7.22
N ASN A 171 -12.15 -3.64 8.25
CA ASN A 171 -12.52 -3.03 9.53
C ASN A 171 -11.32 -2.81 10.48
N SER A 172 -10.11 -3.20 10.09
CA SER A 172 -8.95 -3.10 10.97
C SER A 172 -8.45 -1.66 11.10
N SER A 173 -7.86 -1.33 12.25
CA SER A 173 -7.20 -0.03 12.48
C SER A 173 -5.94 0.17 11.64
N ARG A 174 -5.49 -0.86 10.91
CA ARG A 174 -4.32 -0.80 10.03
C ARG A 174 -4.66 -0.29 8.62
N MET A 175 -5.94 -0.24 8.26
CA MET A 175 -6.37 0.25 6.96
C MET A 175 -5.92 1.71 6.77
N PRO A 176 -5.05 2.00 5.78
CA PRO A 176 -4.49 3.33 5.58
C PRO A 176 -5.56 4.33 5.13
N PHE A 177 -6.59 3.84 4.45
CA PHE A 177 -7.75 4.60 4.02
C PHE A 177 -9.02 3.87 4.46
N GLY A 178 -10.07 4.61 4.82
CA GLY A 178 -11.38 4.01 5.12
C GLY A 178 -11.86 3.11 3.99
N ILE A 179 -12.75 2.17 4.33
CA ILE A 179 -13.16 1.07 3.45
C ILE A 179 -13.72 1.60 2.12
N PRO A 180 -13.17 1.15 0.98
CA PRO A 180 -13.71 1.41 -0.34
C PRO A 180 -15.23 1.18 -0.44
N ALA A 181 -15.96 2.03 -1.17
CA ALA A 181 -17.39 1.83 -1.31
C ALA A 181 -17.68 0.56 -2.12
N GLU A 182 -16.81 0.26 -3.08
CA GLU A 182 -16.87 -0.85 -4.00
C GLU A 182 -16.54 -2.17 -3.28
N VAL A 183 -15.56 -2.18 -2.38
CA VAL A 183 -15.32 -3.35 -1.50
C VAL A 183 -16.52 -3.60 -0.59
N ARG A 184 -17.12 -2.55 0.00
CA ARG A 184 -18.33 -2.72 0.82
C ARG A 184 -19.49 -3.26 0.00
N HIS A 185 -19.67 -2.76 -1.22
CA HIS A 185 -20.71 -3.23 -2.11
C HIS A 185 -20.50 -4.70 -2.46
N LEU A 186 -19.30 -5.08 -2.92
CA LEU A 186 -18.92 -6.46 -3.23
C LEU A 186 -19.19 -7.41 -2.06
N LEU A 187 -18.79 -7.03 -0.85
CA LEU A 187 -19.03 -7.83 0.35
C LEU A 187 -20.52 -7.92 0.69
N SER A 188 -21.27 -6.82 0.54
CA SER A 188 -22.72 -6.81 0.79
C SER A 188 -23.52 -7.67 -0.19
N GLU A 189 -23.11 -7.72 -1.47
CA GLU A 189 -23.73 -8.59 -2.50
C GLU A 189 -23.57 -10.07 -2.15
N ASN A 190 -22.53 -10.41 -1.39
CA ASN A 190 -22.25 -11.75 -0.91
C ASN A 190 -22.74 -11.97 0.54
N GLY A 191 -23.63 -11.11 1.05
CA GLY A 191 -24.25 -11.26 2.36
C GLY A 191 -23.35 -10.89 3.55
N ILE A 192 -22.18 -10.30 3.30
CA ILE A 192 -21.22 -9.92 4.33
C ILE A 192 -21.39 -8.43 4.65
N ASN A 193 -21.98 -8.16 5.82
CA ASN A 193 -22.15 -6.80 6.30
C ASN A 193 -20.86 -6.28 6.90
N VAL A 194 -20.29 -5.25 6.26
CA VAL A 194 -19.15 -4.52 6.77
C VAL A 194 -19.65 -3.27 7.46
N GLY A 195 -19.29 -3.08 8.74
CA GLY A 195 -19.64 -1.88 9.47
C GLY A 195 -19.11 -0.62 8.80
N TYR A 196 -19.74 0.52 9.09
CA TYR A 196 -19.14 1.81 8.79
C TYR A 196 -17.97 2.02 9.77
N SER A 197 -16.78 1.58 9.37
CA SER A 197 -15.56 2.09 9.99
C SER A 197 -15.40 3.52 9.49
N PHE A 198 -15.88 4.50 10.27
CA PHE A 198 -15.41 5.87 10.12
C PHE A 198 -13.93 5.82 10.44
N PRO A 199 -13.03 6.07 9.48
CA PRO A 199 -11.62 6.06 9.78
C PRO A 199 -11.39 7.26 10.72
N PRO A 200 -11.09 7.04 12.02
CA PRO A 200 -10.72 8.15 12.89
C PRO A 200 -9.45 8.83 12.32
N LEU A 201 -8.74 8.10 11.45
CA LEU A 201 -7.44 8.42 10.87
C LEU A 201 -7.47 8.97 9.42
N ARG A 202 -8.61 9.04 8.70
CA ARG A 202 -8.61 9.83 7.43
C ARG A 202 -8.26 11.28 7.72
N TRP A 203 -8.73 11.76 8.88
CA TRP A 203 -8.36 13.07 9.41
C TRP A 203 -6.98 13.08 10.01
N THR A 204 -6.51 12.07 10.75
CA THR A 204 -5.13 12.15 11.29
C THR A 204 -4.05 11.93 10.25
N GLY A 205 -4.27 11.16 9.18
CA GLY A 205 -3.31 11.01 8.08
C GLY A 205 -3.21 12.30 7.26
N TRP A 206 -4.36 12.90 6.94
CA TRP A 206 -4.44 14.24 6.35
C TRP A 206 -3.88 15.32 7.30
N LEU A 207 -4.23 15.28 8.59
CA LEU A 207 -3.77 16.23 9.62
C LEU A 207 -2.29 16.02 9.90
N VAL A 208 -1.77 14.79 9.96
CA VAL A 208 -0.33 14.52 10.08
C VAL A 208 0.37 14.98 8.82
N ASN A 209 -0.15 14.75 7.62
CA ASN A 209 0.44 15.23 6.37
C ASN A 209 0.45 16.77 6.28
N ASN A 210 -0.64 17.43 6.70
CA ASN A 210 -0.69 18.89 6.75
C ASN A 210 0.14 19.47 7.91
N LEU A 211 0.14 18.84 9.08
CA LEU A 211 1.00 19.17 10.21
C LEU A 211 2.47 18.95 9.84
N THR A 212 2.82 17.93 9.06
CA THR A 212 4.19 17.69 8.60
C THR A 212 4.58 18.67 7.50
N LYS A 213 3.68 19.06 6.59
CA LYS A 213 3.89 20.23 5.72
C LYS A 213 4.11 21.53 6.52
N LEU A 214 3.36 21.74 7.61
CA LEU A 214 3.42 22.95 8.45
C LEU A 214 4.60 22.97 9.45
N THR A 215 5.02 21.81 9.96
CA THR A 215 6.12 21.68 10.95
C THR A 215 7.46 21.26 10.36
N TRP A 216 7.47 20.60 9.20
CA TRP A 216 8.67 20.14 8.47
C TRP A 216 8.87 20.84 7.12
N GLY A 217 8.07 21.86 6.79
CA GLY A 217 8.18 22.64 5.55
C GLY A 217 9.54 23.31 5.27
N HIS A 218 10.49 23.30 6.23
CA HIS A 218 11.87 23.79 6.05
C HIS A 218 12.95 22.76 6.40
N THR A 219 12.57 21.60 6.92
CA THR A 219 13.47 20.47 7.15
C THR A 219 12.86 19.27 6.42
N SER A 220 13.09 19.29 5.10
CA SER A 220 13.44 18.11 4.32
C SER A 220 12.31 17.13 3.97
N ALA A 221 11.33 17.61 3.19
CA ALA A 221 10.76 16.77 2.12
C ALA A 221 11.87 16.18 1.23
N GLU A 222 12.95 16.95 1.07
CA GLU A 222 14.23 16.44 0.54
C GLU A 222 14.79 15.27 1.36
N SER A 223 14.73 15.18 2.69
CA SER A 223 15.38 14.06 3.41
C SER A 223 14.60 12.77 3.41
N ILE A 224 13.30 12.79 3.07
CA ILE A 224 12.53 11.58 2.83
C ILE A 224 12.83 11.05 1.40
N ASP A 225 13.22 11.94 0.47
CA ASP A 225 13.71 11.59 -0.88
C ASP A 225 15.25 11.41 -0.95
N SER A 226 16.00 12.01 0.00
CA SER A 226 17.45 12.20 -0.04
C SER A 226 18.16 11.45 1.07
N GLY A 227 17.56 10.39 1.60
CA GLY A 227 18.38 9.20 1.77
C GLY A 227 19.02 8.97 0.40
N ILE A 228 20.24 9.48 0.17
CA ILE A 228 20.93 9.32 -1.11
C ILE A 228 21.30 7.84 -1.14
N TYR A 229 20.33 7.01 -1.52
CA TYR A 229 20.59 5.65 -1.92
C TYR A 229 21.41 5.80 -3.19
N THR A 230 22.72 5.67 -3.05
CA THR A 230 23.64 5.62 -4.19
C THR A 230 23.31 4.42 -5.08
N ASP A 231 22.64 3.41 -4.52
CA ASP A 231 22.19 2.25 -5.23
C ASP A 231 20.66 2.25 -5.43
N PRO A 232 20.17 2.42 -6.68
CA PRO A 232 18.74 2.37 -6.94
C PRO A 232 18.14 0.97 -6.68
N PHE A 233 18.95 -0.09 -6.62
CA PHE A 233 18.50 -1.47 -6.36
C PHE A 233 18.49 -1.82 -4.87
N GLU A 234 18.73 -0.87 -3.97
CA GLU A 234 18.52 -1.00 -2.54
C GLU A 234 17.75 0.20 -1.99
N GLY A 235 16.66 0.57 -2.68
CA GLY A 235 15.83 1.70 -2.29
C GLY A 235 15.16 1.51 -0.93
N TYR A 236 14.56 2.59 -0.43
CA TYR A 236 13.89 2.65 0.87
C TYR A 236 12.85 1.55 1.14
N SER A 237 12.12 1.13 0.11
CA SER A 237 11.11 0.08 0.24
C SER A 237 11.74 -1.31 0.44
N ASN A 238 13.04 -1.47 0.21
CA ASN A 238 13.74 -2.73 0.35
C ASN A 238 14.17 -3.01 1.79
N ARG A 239 13.69 -4.13 2.35
CA ARG A 239 13.98 -4.58 3.73
C ARG A 239 14.90 -5.79 3.81
N TYR A 240 15.06 -6.51 2.70
CA TYR A 240 15.84 -7.74 2.68
C TYR A 240 17.18 -7.49 1.98
N HIS A 241 18.25 -7.83 2.70
CA HIS A 241 19.63 -7.55 2.31
C HIS A 241 20.48 -8.81 2.39
N TYR A 242 21.61 -8.79 1.70
CA TYR A 242 22.60 -9.86 1.73
C TYR A 242 23.15 -10.06 3.16
N PRO A 243 23.48 -11.30 3.59
CA PRO A 243 23.44 -12.57 2.84
C PRO A 243 22.05 -13.21 2.73
N PRO A 244 21.80 -14.03 1.68
CA PRO A 244 20.59 -14.84 1.61
C PRO A 244 20.53 -15.86 2.74
N LYS A 245 19.32 -16.29 3.09
CA LYS A 245 19.12 -17.37 4.06
C LYS A 245 19.77 -18.66 3.56
N PRO A 246 20.40 -19.46 4.46
CA PRO A 246 20.88 -20.79 4.13
C PRO A 246 19.75 -21.68 3.57
N ILE A 247 20.10 -22.63 2.71
CA ILE A 247 19.13 -23.48 2.02
C ILE A 247 18.23 -24.25 3.01
N GLU A 248 18.77 -24.67 4.17
CA GLU A 248 18.01 -25.37 5.20
C GLU A 248 16.96 -24.47 5.86
N ALA A 249 17.29 -23.18 6.05
CA ALA A 249 16.32 -22.20 6.52
C ALA A 249 15.25 -21.94 5.47
N LYS A 250 15.62 -21.96 4.18
CA LYS A 250 14.66 -21.83 3.10
C LYS A 250 13.69 -23.03 3.05
N VAL A 251 14.20 -24.25 3.18
CA VAL A 251 13.36 -25.46 3.21
C VAL A 251 12.35 -25.42 4.36
N ARG A 252 12.77 -25.00 5.57
CA ARG A 252 11.84 -24.88 6.72
C ARG A 252 10.69 -23.91 6.48
N ILE A 253 10.94 -22.78 5.81
CA ILE A 253 9.87 -21.83 5.44
C ILE A 253 8.90 -22.49 4.47
N VAL A 254 9.39 -23.24 3.50
CA VAL A 254 8.54 -23.96 2.52
C VAL A 254 7.69 -25.02 3.22
N ASP A 255 8.27 -25.79 4.15
CA ASP A 255 7.52 -26.76 4.95
C ASP A 255 6.42 -26.08 5.77
N GLN A 256 6.72 -24.92 6.37
CA GLN A 256 5.75 -24.10 7.08
C GLN A 256 4.63 -23.60 6.15
N MET A 257 4.97 -23.09 4.96
CA MET A 257 3.98 -22.67 3.97
C MET A 257 3.07 -23.83 3.58
N ILE A 258 3.62 -25.03 3.35
CA ILE A 258 2.86 -26.23 3.04
C ILE A 258 1.88 -26.55 4.19
N SER A 259 2.34 -26.54 5.44
CA SER A 259 1.51 -26.92 6.58
C SER A 259 0.43 -25.90 6.93
N GLU A 260 0.72 -24.61 6.75
CA GLU A 260 -0.15 -23.52 7.23
C GLU A 260 -1.01 -22.91 6.12
N ARG A 261 -0.52 -22.86 4.88
CA ARG A 261 -1.11 -22.03 3.81
C ARG A 261 -1.79 -22.83 2.72
N LEU A 262 -1.38 -24.08 2.50
CA LEU A 262 -1.93 -24.88 1.40
C LEU A 262 -3.45 -25.11 1.56
N SER A 263 -3.93 -25.36 2.78
CA SER A 263 -5.36 -25.54 3.06
C SER A 263 -6.17 -24.25 2.90
N LEU A 264 -5.59 -23.10 3.28
CA LEU A 264 -6.22 -21.78 3.09
C LEU A 264 -6.37 -21.47 1.60
N LEU A 265 -5.30 -21.68 0.83
CA LEU A 265 -5.36 -21.52 -0.62
C LEU A 265 -6.40 -22.47 -1.24
N GLU A 266 -6.40 -23.75 -0.87
CA GLU A 266 -7.38 -24.72 -1.37
C GLU A 266 -8.83 -24.30 -1.09
N SER A 267 -9.07 -23.70 0.08
CA SER A 267 -10.42 -23.29 0.50
C SER A 267 -10.86 -21.97 -0.15
N ASN A 268 -9.92 -21.03 -0.33
CA ASN A 268 -10.26 -19.63 -0.59
C ASN A 268 -9.86 -19.13 -1.99
N HIS A 269 -9.14 -19.93 -2.80
CA HIS A 269 -8.61 -19.44 -4.08
C HIS A 269 -9.68 -18.94 -5.06
N SER A 270 -10.92 -19.46 -5.00
CA SER A 270 -12.04 -19.00 -5.82
C SER A 270 -12.60 -17.65 -5.34
N ASP A 271 -12.69 -17.44 -4.02
CA ASP A 271 -13.07 -16.12 -3.48
C ASP A 271 -12.01 -15.07 -3.82
N GLY A 272 -10.73 -15.42 -3.62
CA GLY A 272 -9.61 -14.58 -3.99
C GLY A 272 -9.62 -14.21 -5.48
N GLY A 273 -9.83 -15.19 -6.35
CA GLY A 273 -9.94 -14.97 -7.80
C GLY A 273 -11.09 -14.04 -8.17
N TYR A 274 -12.29 -14.29 -7.63
CA TYR A 274 -13.45 -13.43 -7.87
C TYR A 274 -13.25 -11.99 -7.40
N MET A 275 -12.67 -11.78 -6.20
CA MET A 275 -12.43 -10.44 -5.68
C MET A 275 -11.38 -9.67 -6.49
N TRP A 276 -10.28 -10.33 -6.89
CA TRP A 276 -9.26 -9.70 -7.74
C TRP A 276 -9.76 -9.44 -9.17
N SER A 277 -10.60 -10.31 -9.74
CA SER A 277 -11.27 -10.04 -11.02
C SER A 277 -12.23 -8.85 -10.91
N SER A 278 -12.93 -8.71 -9.78
CA SER A 278 -13.79 -7.55 -9.51
C SER A 278 -12.98 -6.26 -9.40
N PHE A 279 -11.83 -6.32 -8.72
CA PHE A 279 -10.86 -5.21 -8.68
C PHE A 279 -10.40 -4.80 -10.08
N ALA A 280 -9.99 -5.78 -10.91
CA ALA A 280 -9.53 -5.51 -12.28
C ALA A 280 -10.61 -4.85 -13.14
N ASN A 281 -11.84 -5.36 -13.09
CA ASN A 281 -12.97 -4.80 -13.82
C ASN A 281 -13.24 -3.35 -13.42
N LEU A 282 -13.22 -3.04 -12.11
CA LEU A 282 -13.40 -1.67 -11.63
C LEU A 282 -12.32 -0.74 -12.18
N MET A 283 -11.05 -1.13 -12.07
CA MET A 283 -9.93 -0.29 -12.52
C MET A 283 -9.92 -0.09 -14.02
N THR A 284 -10.18 -1.13 -14.81
CA THR A 284 -10.30 -1.00 -16.26
C THR A 284 -11.49 -0.16 -16.68
N ASN A 285 -12.64 -0.26 -16.01
CA ASN A 285 -13.77 0.64 -16.24
C ASN A 285 -13.44 2.11 -15.90
N GLY A 286 -12.53 2.33 -14.95
CA GLY A 286 -11.97 3.65 -14.61
C GLY A 286 -10.93 4.18 -15.61
N GLY A 287 -10.57 3.41 -16.63
CA GLY A 287 -9.61 3.79 -17.67
C GLY A 287 -8.16 3.36 -17.42
N SER A 288 -7.88 2.62 -16.34
CA SER A 288 -6.54 2.11 -16.04
C SER A 288 -6.29 0.75 -16.69
N ASN A 289 -5.07 0.52 -17.18
CA ASN A 289 -4.64 -0.84 -17.51
C ASN A 289 -4.32 -1.63 -16.24
N VAL A 290 -4.68 -2.91 -16.20
CA VAL A 290 -4.42 -3.79 -15.04
C VAL A 290 -3.56 -4.96 -15.49
N LEU A 291 -2.43 -5.15 -14.80
CA LEU A 291 -1.52 -6.28 -14.99
C LEU A 291 -1.36 -7.05 -13.68
N PHE A 292 -1.71 -8.32 -13.67
CA PHE A 292 -1.36 -9.26 -12.62
C PHE A 292 -0.02 -9.91 -12.96
N LEU A 293 1.01 -9.60 -12.18
CA LEU A 293 2.36 -10.14 -12.36
C LEU A 293 2.60 -11.24 -11.32
N VAL A 294 2.63 -12.51 -11.74
CA VAL A 294 3.00 -13.61 -10.85
C VAL A 294 4.48 -13.53 -10.58
N LEU A 295 4.85 -13.27 -9.34
CA LEU A 295 6.19 -12.82 -8.96
C LEU A 295 7.24 -13.93 -9.10
N PRO A 296 8.52 -13.58 -9.35
CA PRO A 296 9.61 -14.54 -9.37
C PRO A 296 9.75 -15.33 -8.08
N GLU A 297 10.14 -16.60 -8.22
CA GLU A 297 10.30 -17.54 -7.10
C GLU A 297 11.68 -18.19 -7.16
N SER A 298 12.27 -18.46 -6.00
CA SER A 298 13.45 -19.31 -5.89
C SER A 298 13.07 -20.77 -6.13
N SER A 299 14.02 -21.57 -6.63
CA SER A 299 13.84 -23.01 -6.87
C SER A 299 13.51 -23.79 -5.58
N SER A 300 13.84 -23.24 -4.41
CA SER A 300 13.44 -23.82 -3.13
C SER A 300 11.91 -23.92 -2.97
N LEU A 301 11.11 -23.11 -3.68
CA LEU A 301 9.64 -23.14 -3.61
C LEU A 301 8.98 -24.25 -4.46
N ILE A 302 9.76 -25.01 -5.25
CA ILE A 302 9.26 -26.11 -6.10
C ILE A 302 8.33 -27.09 -5.34
N PRO A 303 8.64 -27.54 -4.10
CA PRO A 303 7.77 -28.46 -3.37
C PRO A 303 6.38 -27.88 -3.06
N PHE A 304 6.30 -26.60 -2.69
CA PHE A 304 5.02 -25.91 -2.46
C PHE A 304 4.25 -25.78 -3.78
N ARG A 305 4.91 -25.27 -4.83
CA ARG A 305 4.33 -25.09 -6.17
C ARG A 305 3.68 -26.37 -6.69
N LYS A 306 4.37 -27.52 -6.61
CA LYS A 306 3.81 -28.82 -7.05
C LYS A 306 2.47 -29.16 -6.41
N ARG A 307 2.22 -28.70 -5.18
CA ARG A 307 0.99 -28.96 -4.43
C ARG A 307 -0.07 -27.89 -4.65
N SER A 308 0.33 -26.64 -4.87
CA SER A 308 -0.57 -25.49 -5.02
C SER A 308 -0.93 -25.15 -6.47
N GLU A 309 -0.21 -25.70 -7.46
CA GLU A 309 -0.28 -25.26 -8.87
C GLU A 309 -1.71 -25.25 -9.42
N LYS A 310 -2.49 -26.30 -9.15
CA LYS A 310 -3.85 -26.41 -9.69
C LYS A 310 -4.78 -25.28 -9.21
N TYR A 311 -4.59 -24.81 -7.97
CA TYR A 311 -5.39 -23.71 -7.41
C TYR A 311 -4.95 -22.38 -8.01
N LEU A 312 -3.63 -22.15 -8.08
CA LEU A 312 -3.09 -20.94 -8.70
C LEU A 312 -3.52 -20.84 -10.17
N GLN A 313 -3.35 -21.88 -10.98
CA GLN A 313 -3.71 -21.86 -12.40
C GLN A 313 -5.20 -21.61 -12.62
N LYS A 314 -6.07 -22.19 -11.79
CA LYS A 314 -7.51 -21.90 -11.86
C LYS A 314 -7.77 -20.41 -11.60
N THR A 315 -7.19 -19.85 -10.55
CA THR A 315 -7.35 -18.42 -10.23
C THR A 315 -6.73 -17.51 -11.30
N LEU A 316 -5.55 -17.82 -11.83
CA LEU A 316 -4.95 -17.05 -12.93
C LEU A 316 -5.83 -17.06 -14.18
N GLY A 317 -6.47 -18.20 -14.51
CA GLY A 317 -7.44 -18.28 -15.61
C GLY A 317 -8.68 -17.42 -15.37
N GLU A 318 -9.16 -17.31 -14.12
CA GLU A 318 -10.24 -16.38 -13.74
C GLU A 318 -9.82 -14.91 -13.91
N LEU A 319 -8.57 -14.57 -13.54
CA LEU A 319 -8.02 -13.21 -13.73
C LEU A 319 -7.82 -12.86 -15.21
N GLU A 320 -7.34 -13.80 -16.02
CA GLU A 320 -7.13 -13.59 -17.46
C GLU A 320 -8.47 -13.52 -18.23
N SER A 321 -9.51 -14.17 -17.70
CA SER A 321 -10.88 -14.02 -18.19
C SER A 321 -11.52 -12.69 -17.79
N SER A 322 -10.94 -11.99 -16.81
CA SER A 322 -11.29 -10.61 -16.50
C SER A 322 -10.61 -9.65 -17.50
N ARG A 323 -10.88 -8.34 -17.41
CA ARG A 323 -10.18 -7.35 -18.25
C ARG A 323 -8.71 -7.12 -17.87
N GLY A 324 -8.18 -7.86 -16.90
CA GLY A 324 -6.77 -7.82 -16.50
C GLY A 324 -5.89 -8.72 -17.38
N ARG A 325 -4.66 -8.27 -17.65
CA ARG A 325 -3.61 -9.11 -18.26
C ARG A 325 -2.90 -9.88 -17.15
N VAL A 326 -2.58 -11.16 -17.39
CA VAL A 326 -1.75 -11.96 -16.48
C VAL A 326 -0.39 -12.21 -17.12
N LEU A 327 0.69 -12.11 -16.33
CA LEU A 327 2.03 -12.50 -16.76
C LEU A 327 2.70 -13.33 -15.66
N ASP A 328 3.10 -14.55 -15.99
CA ASP A 328 3.75 -15.45 -15.03
C ASP A 328 5.28 -15.35 -15.12
N TRP A 329 5.89 -14.81 -14.06
CA TRP A 329 7.34 -14.67 -13.92
C TRP A 329 7.93 -15.58 -12.85
N ARG A 330 7.20 -16.60 -12.38
CA ARG A 330 7.72 -17.48 -11.32
C ARG A 330 9.03 -18.15 -11.69
N ILE A 331 9.21 -18.51 -12.96
CA ILE A 331 10.42 -19.15 -13.49
C ILE A 331 11.19 -18.13 -14.34
N ARG A 332 12.33 -17.66 -13.81
CA ARG A 332 13.26 -16.75 -14.50
C ARG A 332 14.64 -17.40 -14.61
N PRO A 333 15.10 -17.80 -15.81
CA PRO A 333 16.38 -18.52 -15.98
C PRO A 333 17.62 -17.70 -15.56
N GLU A 334 17.52 -16.38 -15.56
CA GLU A 334 18.57 -15.46 -15.14
C GLU A 334 18.72 -15.33 -13.61
N LEU A 335 17.69 -15.73 -12.86
CA LEU A 335 17.70 -15.72 -11.40
C LEU A 335 18.15 -17.07 -10.84
N ASN A 336 18.95 -17.03 -9.79
CA ASN A 336 19.39 -18.20 -9.03
C ASN A 336 19.12 -18.02 -7.53
N GLU A 337 19.42 -19.04 -6.73
CA GLU A 337 19.14 -19.03 -5.28
C GLU A 337 19.78 -17.87 -4.50
N GLN A 338 20.90 -17.33 -4.96
CA GLN A 338 21.61 -16.22 -4.32
C GLN A 338 20.95 -14.88 -4.61
N ASP A 339 20.05 -14.81 -5.60
CA ASP A 339 19.30 -13.60 -5.92
C ASP A 339 18.08 -13.41 -5.02
N PHE A 340 17.77 -14.37 -4.15
CA PHE A 340 16.66 -14.31 -3.22
C PHE A 340 17.14 -14.41 -1.78
N PHE A 341 16.66 -13.51 -0.92
CA PHE A 341 16.89 -13.58 0.52
C PHE A 341 16.28 -14.85 1.09
N ASP A 342 15.05 -15.16 0.66
CA ASP A 342 14.35 -16.40 0.97
C ASP A 342 13.81 -17.04 -0.33
N GLN A 343 12.55 -17.50 -0.37
CA GLN A 343 11.92 -18.15 -1.52
C GLN A 343 11.33 -17.13 -2.49
N GLN A 344 11.08 -15.90 -2.03
CA GLN A 344 10.26 -14.93 -2.75
C GLN A 344 10.91 -13.54 -2.79
N HIS A 345 11.59 -13.12 -1.72
CA HIS A 345 12.13 -11.76 -1.64
C HIS A 345 13.44 -11.65 -2.41
N LEU A 346 13.44 -10.88 -3.49
CA LEU A 346 14.66 -10.58 -4.24
C LEU A 346 15.65 -9.81 -3.38
N LEU A 347 16.93 -10.09 -3.60
CA LEU A 347 18.04 -9.25 -3.18
C LEU A 347 18.38 -8.26 -4.31
N ARG A 348 19.29 -7.34 -4.00
CA ARG A 348 19.82 -6.35 -4.94
C ARG A 348 20.20 -6.97 -6.29
N SER A 349 20.92 -8.08 -6.28
CA SER A 349 21.38 -8.76 -7.51
C SER A 349 20.22 -9.25 -8.39
N GLY A 350 19.15 -9.77 -7.78
CA GLY A 350 17.95 -10.19 -8.49
C GLY A 350 17.19 -9.01 -9.09
N ARG A 351 17.03 -7.92 -8.33
CA ARG A 351 16.40 -6.68 -8.81
C ARG A 351 17.15 -6.09 -10.00
N GLU A 352 18.47 -6.04 -9.93
CA GLU A 352 19.33 -5.53 -11.00
C GLU A 352 19.11 -6.32 -12.30
N LYS A 353 19.14 -7.66 -12.22
CA LYS A 353 18.90 -8.54 -13.38
C LYS A 353 17.54 -8.35 -14.03
N LEU A 354 16.48 -8.14 -13.25
CA LEU A 354 15.11 -8.01 -13.78
C LEU A 354 14.75 -6.59 -14.21
N SER A 355 15.53 -5.59 -13.82
CA SER A 355 15.17 -4.17 -13.97
C SER A 355 14.84 -3.77 -15.40
N GLY A 356 15.64 -4.20 -16.39
CA GLY A 356 15.41 -3.90 -17.79
C GLY A 356 14.09 -4.48 -18.32
N GLU A 357 13.77 -5.72 -17.95
CA GLU A 357 12.51 -6.36 -18.34
C GLU A 357 11.31 -5.78 -17.59
N LEU A 358 11.46 -5.43 -16.31
CA LEU A 358 10.42 -4.76 -15.51
C LEU A 358 10.05 -3.40 -16.11
N LEU A 359 11.05 -2.60 -16.48
CA LEU A 359 10.82 -1.30 -17.11
C LEU A 359 10.12 -1.44 -18.47
N LYS A 360 10.52 -2.46 -19.26
CA LYS A 360 9.82 -2.78 -20.51
C LYS A 360 8.37 -3.16 -20.23
N LEU A 361 8.13 -4.06 -19.30
CA LEU A 361 6.79 -4.51 -18.93
C LEU A 361 5.90 -3.34 -18.47
N PHE A 362 6.40 -2.50 -17.56
CA PHE A 362 5.66 -1.33 -17.09
C PHE A 362 5.35 -0.37 -18.25
N SER A 363 6.32 -0.10 -19.14
CA SER A 363 6.10 0.76 -20.31
C SER A 363 5.01 0.23 -21.26
N GLU A 364 4.92 -1.09 -21.46
CA GLU A 364 3.87 -1.73 -22.27
C GLU A 364 2.47 -1.58 -21.67
N THR A 365 2.37 -1.37 -20.35
CA THR A 365 1.08 -1.14 -19.68
C THR A 365 0.64 0.32 -19.69
N ILE A 366 1.50 1.26 -20.11
CA ILE A 366 1.17 2.69 -20.13
C ILE A 366 0.57 3.04 -21.50
N PRO A 367 -0.65 3.62 -21.57
CA PRO A 367 -1.22 4.07 -22.83
C PRO A 367 -0.28 5.04 -23.58
N ASN A 368 -0.08 4.76 -24.88
CA ASN A 368 0.73 5.56 -25.80
C ASN A 368 2.20 5.77 -25.39
N CYS A 369 2.78 4.91 -24.55
CA CYS A 369 4.22 4.97 -24.27
C CYS A 369 5.02 4.51 -25.51
N GLY A 370 5.96 5.34 -25.97
CA GLY A 370 6.89 4.99 -27.06
C GLY A 370 6.30 5.03 -28.48
N ARG A 371 5.16 5.69 -28.68
CA ARG A 371 4.59 5.98 -30.01
C ARG A 371 5.04 7.33 -30.56
#